data_AF-A0A920IA95-F1
#
_entry.id   AF-A0A920IA95-F1
#
_cell.length_a   1.000
_cell.length_b   1.000
_cell.length_c   1.000
_cell.angle_alpha   90.00
_cell.angle_beta   90.00
_cell.angle_gamma   90.00
#
_symmetry.space_group_name_H-M   'P 1'
#
loop_
_entity.id
_entity.type
_entity.pdbx_description
1 polymer ?
#
loop_
_entity_poly.entity_id
_entity_poly.type
_entity_poly.pdbx_seq_one_letter_code
_entity_poly.pdbx_strand_id
1 'polypeptide(L)'
;MLLFPYVAPVIAVAFSWVILFDPFSGPVNAMLIELGISEKSINFFGKRITSFSFFGLEINFPVALSMVILFEIWRYFPLSFLFILARMQSIPSDLYEAAEMDGATPFQQFWFLSIPHIIGILAVLFLLRFIWTFNKFDDIFLLTGGNAGTRTLTVNVYEQAFAISNLGAGAAVAVVIFMFLLIFSIIFIKFTPRDEG
;
A
#
# COMPACT_ATOMS: atom_id res chain seq x y z
N MET A 1 -16.29 -10.43 6.47
CA MET A 1 -15.84 -10.57 5.07
C MET A 1 -14.81 -9.52 4.66
N LEU A 2 -14.96 -8.23 5.05
CA LEU A 2 -14.02 -7.16 4.67
C LEU A 2 -12.55 -7.38 5.11
N LEU A 3 -12.32 -8.03 6.26
CA LEU A 3 -10.97 -8.26 6.82
C LEU A 3 -10.19 -9.42 6.17
N PHE A 4 -10.81 -10.19 5.27
CA PHE A 4 -10.19 -11.38 4.67
C PHE A 4 -8.79 -11.10 4.08
N PRO A 5 -8.56 -10.03 3.29
CA PRO A 5 -7.24 -9.75 2.73
C PRO A 5 -6.15 -9.59 3.81
N TYR A 6 -6.50 -9.03 4.96
CA TYR A 6 -5.56 -8.75 6.05
C TYR A 6 -5.19 -10.01 6.84
N VAL A 7 -6.18 -10.89 7.13
CA VAL A 7 -5.98 -12.07 8.00
C VAL A 7 -5.46 -13.30 7.24
N ALA A 8 -5.63 -13.33 5.92
CA ALA A 8 -5.22 -14.48 5.12
C ALA A 8 -3.68 -14.63 5.08
N PRO A 9 -3.16 -15.87 5.10
CA PRO A 9 -1.72 -16.14 5.06
C PRO A 9 -1.05 -15.46 3.87
N VAL A 10 0.02 -14.69 4.12
CA VAL A 10 0.67 -13.85 3.10
C VAL A 10 1.12 -14.63 1.87
N ILE A 11 1.74 -15.79 2.10
CA ILE A 11 2.24 -16.67 1.04
C ILE A 11 1.08 -17.10 0.13
N ALA A 12 -0.01 -17.62 0.70
CA ALA A 12 -1.16 -18.11 -0.08
C ALA A 12 -1.77 -17.01 -0.95
N VAL A 13 -1.94 -15.82 -0.37
CA VAL A 13 -2.54 -14.68 -1.07
C VAL A 13 -1.62 -14.11 -2.15
N ALA A 14 -0.32 -14.00 -1.89
CA ALA A 14 0.66 -13.55 -2.89
C ALA A 14 0.72 -14.51 -4.08
N PHE A 15 0.80 -15.82 -3.84
CA PHE A 15 0.77 -16.81 -4.92
C PHE A 15 -0.57 -16.83 -5.66
N SER A 16 -1.68 -16.55 -4.96
CA SER A 16 -2.99 -16.41 -5.63
C SER A 16 -2.96 -15.26 -6.63
N TRP A 17 -2.36 -14.12 -6.28
CA TRP A 17 -2.15 -13.02 -7.23
C TRP A 17 -1.19 -13.40 -8.36
N VAL A 18 -0.07 -14.06 -8.07
CA VAL A 18 0.87 -14.51 -9.12
C VAL A 18 0.18 -15.41 -10.15
N ILE A 19 -0.65 -16.36 -9.70
CA ILE A 19 -1.41 -17.25 -10.58
C ILE A 19 -2.48 -16.47 -11.35
N LEU A 20 -3.21 -15.59 -10.67
CA LEU A 20 -4.30 -14.81 -11.28
C LEU A 20 -3.80 -13.92 -12.43
N PHE A 21 -2.61 -13.33 -12.25
CA PHE A 21 -1.96 -12.43 -13.21
C PHE A 21 -0.85 -13.10 -14.01
N ASP A 22 -0.79 -14.44 -14.04
CA ASP A 22 0.19 -15.18 -14.82
C ASP A 22 0.05 -14.84 -16.33
N PRO A 23 1.15 -14.58 -17.06
CA PRO A 23 1.09 -14.21 -18.48
C PRO A 23 0.62 -15.34 -19.41
N PHE A 24 0.71 -16.61 -19.00
CA PHE A 24 0.41 -17.74 -19.88
C PHE A 24 -0.97 -18.35 -19.60
N SER A 25 -1.34 -18.43 -18.33
CA SER A 25 -2.51 -19.17 -17.85
C SER A 25 -3.44 -18.34 -16.95
N GLY A 26 -3.04 -17.10 -16.63
CA GLY A 26 -3.79 -16.23 -15.73
C GLY A 26 -5.09 -15.71 -16.36
N PRO A 27 -6.24 -15.83 -15.67
CA PRO A 27 -7.53 -15.39 -16.21
C PRO A 27 -7.58 -13.88 -16.48
N VAL A 28 -6.80 -13.05 -15.77
CA VAL A 28 -6.77 -11.60 -16.01
C VAL A 28 -6.22 -11.29 -17.40
N ASN A 29 -5.14 -11.96 -17.82
CA ASN A 29 -4.61 -11.77 -19.16
C ASN A 29 -5.60 -12.22 -20.24
N ALA A 30 -6.29 -13.35 -20.02
CA ALA A 30 -7.32 -13.83 -20.93
C ALA A 30 -8.45 -12.80 -21.09
N MET A 31 -8.95 -12.23 -19.99
CA MET A 31 -9.97 -11.18 -20.02
C MET A 31 -9.51 -9.90 -20.73
N LEU A 32 -8.26 -9.47 -20.52
CA LEU A 32 -7.73 -8.27 -21.17
C LEU A 32 -7.60 -8.42 -22.69
N ILE A 33 -7.25 -9.62 -23.16
CA ILE A 33 -7.17 -9.94 -24.58
C ILE A 33 -8.58 -10.03 -25.19
N GLU A 34 -9.51 -10.70 -24.51
CA GLU A 34 -10.90 -10.84 -24.96
C GLU A 34 -11.62 -9.49 -25.07
N LEU A 35 -11.38 -8.57 -24.11
CA LEU A 35 -11.91 -7.21 -24.13
C LEU A 35 -11.19 -6.29 -25.14
N GLY A 36 -10.15 -6.76 -25.84
CA GLY A 36 -9.38 -5.97 -26.79
C GLY A 36 -8.52 -4.86 -26.14
N ILE A 37 -8.30 -4.92 -24.82
CA ILE A 37 -7.48 -3.95 -24.07
C ILE A 37 -5.98 -4.18 -24.33
N SER A 38 -5.59 -5.43 -24.60
CA SER A 38 -4.21 -5.78 -24.93
C SER A 38 -4.15 -6.83 -26.04
N GLU A 39 -3.24 -6.63 -26.99
CA GLU A 39 -3.01 -7.59 -28.09
C GLU A 39 -2.17 -8.81 -27.64
N LYS A 40 -1.43 -8.70 -26.53
CA LYS A 40 -0.51 -9.72 -26.04
C LYS A 40 -0.60 -9.81 -24.53
N SER A 41 -0.33 -11.00 -23.99
CA SER A 41 -0.24 -11.17 -22.55
C SER A 41 0.79 -10.23 -21.92
N ILE A 42 0.43 -9.66 -20.78
CA ILE A 42 1.26 -8.77 -19.98
C ILE A 42 1.85 -9.59 -18.84
N ASN A 43 3.19 -9.57 -18.74
CA ASN A 43 3.88 -10.10 -17.56
C ASN A 43 3.86 -9.05 -16.44
N PHE A 44 2.78 -9.06 -15.65
CA PHE A 44 2.49 -8.07 -14.61
C PHE A 44 3.58 -7.94 -13.55
N PHE A 45 4.23 -9.04 -13.16
CA PHE A 45 5.26 -9.03 -12.12
C PHE A 45 6.70 -9.07 -12.66
N GLY A 46 6.89 -9.51 -13.91
CA GLY A 46 8.20 -9.67 -14.53
C GLY A 46 8.65 -8.50 -15.41
N LYS A 47 7.75 -7.60 -15.81
CA LYS A 47 8.09 -6.45 -16.67
C LYS A 47 8.12 -5.14 -15.88
N ARG A 48 9.20 -4.37 -16.02
CA ARG A 48 9.33 -3.08 -15.32
C ARG A 48 8.36 -2.04 -15.86
N ILE A 49 8.27 -1.89 -17.18
CA ILE A 49 7.44 -0.89 -17.85
C ILE A 49 6.63 -1.57 -18.95
N THR A 50 5.33 -1.29 -19.00
CA THR A 50 4.46 -1.61 -20.12
C THR A 50 3.92 -0.32 -20.71
N SER A 51 3.91 -0.23 -22.03
CA SER A 51 3.36 0.90 -22.77
C SER A 51 1.94 0.55 -23.20
N PHE A 52 0.98 1.41 -22.88
CA PHE A 52 -0.39 1.32 -23.35
C PHE A 52 -0.65 2.46 -24.32
N SER A 53 -1.27 2.18 -25.46
CA SER A 53 -1.76 3.21 -26.36
C SER A 53 -3.20 3.52 -25.99
N PHE A 54 -3.48 4.74 -25.55
CA PHE A 54 -4.83 5.21 -25.23
C PHE A 54 -5.10 6.52 -25.97
N PHE A 55 -6.10 6.52 -26.87
CA PHE A 55 -6.42 7.68 -27.73
C PHE A 55 -5.21 8.24 -28.52
N GLY A 56 -4.27 7.37 -28.93
CA GLY A 56 -3.07 7.78 -29.68
C GLY A 56 -1.92 8.33 -28.82
N LEU A 57 -2.07 8.32 -27.48
CA LEU A 57 -1.00 8.63 -26.53
C LEU A 57 -0.36 7.33 -26.02
N GLU A 58 0.96 7.21 -26.15
CA GLU A 58 1.72 6.13 -25.53
C GLU A 58 2.06 6.47 -24.08
N ILE A 59 1.46 5.73 -23.15
CA ILE A 59 1.69 5.92 -21.71
C ILE A 59 2.57 4.78 -21.20
N ASN A 60 3.77 5.13 -20.73
CA ASN A 60 4.69 4.20 -20.08
C ASN A 60 4.31 4.02 -18.61
N PHE A 61 3.93 2.81 -18.23
CA PHE A 61 3.44 2.51 -16.89
C PHE A 61 4.32 1.48 -16.18
N PRO A 62 4.79 1.73 -14.94
CA PRO A 62 5.66 0.83 -14.20
C PRO A 62 4.88 -0.38 -13.62
N VAL A 63 4.48 -1.32 -14.48
CA VAL A 63 3.48 -2.34 -14.17
C VAL A 63 3.80 -3.18 -12.92
N ALA A 64 5.02 -3.71 -12.79
CA ALA A 64 5.38 -4.54 -11.63
C ALA A 64 5.34 -3.77 -10.31
N LEU A 65 5.84 -2.52 -10.29
CA LEU A 65 5.77 -1.68 -9.10
C LEU A 65 4.33 -1.35 -8.74
N SER A 66 3.52 -0.98 -9.73
CA SER A 66 2.10 -0.69 -9.52
C SER A 66 1.34 -1.89 -8.98
N MET A 67 1.63 -3.11 -9.47
CA MET A 67 1.01 -4.34 -8.97
C MET A 67 1.38 -4.63 -7.51
N VAL A 68 2.64 -4.41 -7.12
CA VAL A 68 3.06 -4.53 -5.71
C VAL A 68 2.34 -3.50 -4.84
N ILE A 69 2.21 -2.25 -5.30
CA ILE A 69 1.47 -1.19 -4.58
C ILE A 69 -0.01 -1.56 -4.43
N LEU A 70 -0.65 -2.03 -5.50
CA LEU A 70 -2.05 -2.45 -5.48
C LEU A 70 -2.29 -3.62 -4.53
N PHE A 71 -1.39 -4.61 -4.52
CA PHE A 71 -1.45 -5.73 -3.59
C PHE A 71 -1.35 -5.24 -2.14
N GLU A 72 -0.41 -4.34 -1.85
CA GLU A 72 -0.20 -3.75 -0.53
C GLU A 72 -1.46 -3.01 -0.05
N ILE A 73 -2.01 -2.12 -0.89
CA ILE A 73 -3.23 -1.38 -0.58
C ILE A 73 -4.37 -2.35 -0.30
N TRP A 74 -4.64 -3.30 -1.21
CA TRP A 74 -5.75 -4.24 -1.04
C TRP A 74 -5.62 -5.09 0.22
N ARG A 75 -4.41 -5.55 0.55
CA ARG A 75 -4.14 -6.40 1.72
C ARG A 75 -4.34 -5.66 3.03
N TYR A 76 -3.88 -4.41 3.13
CA TYR A 76 -3.81 -3.71 4.41
C TYR A 76 -4.87 -2.63 4.62
N PHE A 77 -5.52 -2.17 3.55
CA PHE A 77 -6.61 -1.21 3.62
C PHE A 77 -7.73 -1.62 4.59
N PRO A 78 -8.19 -2.90 4.65
CA PRO A 78 -9.28 -3.27 5.53
C PRO A 78 -9.05 -2.96 7.01
N LEU A 79 -7.81 -3.12 7.50
CA LEU A 79 -7.47 -2.80 8.88
C LEU A 79 -7.48 -1.29 9.12
N SER A 80 -6.82 -0.52 8.25
CA SER A 80 -6.81 0.95 8.35
C SER A 80 -8.22 1.53 8.29
N PHE A 81 -9.05 1.00 7.39
CA PHE A 81 -10.45 1.36 7.27
C PHE A 81 -11.23 1.10 8.57
N LEU A 82 -11.01 -0.04 9.22
CA LEU A 82 -11.69 -0.36 10.49
C LEU A 82 -11.38 0.67 11.59
N PHE A 83 -10.11 1.08 11.73
CA PHE A 83 -9.72 2.10 12.70
C PHE A 83 -10.32 3.48 12.38
N ILE A 84 -10.29 3.87 11.10
CA ILE A 84 -10.91 5.13 10.65
C ILE A 84 -12.42 5.11 10.92
N LEU A 85 -13.09 4.02 10.57
CA LEU A 85 -14.53 3.85 10.76
C LEU A 85 -14.90 3.91 12.25
N ALA A 86 -14.16 3.21 13.11
CA ALA A 86 -14.39 3.24 14.55
C ALA A 86 -14.27 4.67 15.11
N ARG A 87 -13.29 5.45 14.65
CA ARG A 87 -13.17 6.85 15.05
C ARG A 87 -14.31 7.71 14.50
N MET A 88 -14.68 7.54 13.23
CA MET A 88 -15.81 8.27 12.63
C MET A 88 -17.13 8.01 13.37
N GLN A 89 -17.37 6.76 13.80
CA GLN A 89 -18.55 6.38 14.58
C GLN A 89 -18.59 7.00 15.98
N SER A 90 -17.46 7.49 16.50
CA SER A 90 -17.41 8.18 17.80
C SER A 90 -17.73 9.67 17.72
N ILE A 91 -17.88 10.23 16.51
CA ILE A 91 -18.25 11.64 16.33
C ILE A 91 -19.75 11.78 16.63
N PRO A 92 -20.17 12.68 17.55
CA PRO A 92 -21.58 12.90 17.85
C PRO A 92 -22.39 13.27 16.61
N SER A 93 -23.55 12.64 16.40
CA SER A 93 -24.46 12.94 15.29
C SER A 93 -24.96 14.38 15.31
N ASP A 94 -25.15 14.94 16.50
CA ASP A 94 -25.66 16.30 16.72
C ASP A 94 -24.79 17.37 16.01
N LEU A 95 -23.48 17.12 15.86
CA LEU A 95 -22.59 18.02 15.12
C LEU A 95 -22.90 18.04 13.61
N TYR A 96 -23.28 16.90 13.04
CA TYR A 96 -23.68 16.80 11.64
C TYR A 96 -25.07 17.38 11.41
N GLU A 97 -26.01 17.14 12.34
CA GLU A 97 -27.35 17.72 12.28
C GLU A 97 -27.30 19.25 12.37
N ALA A 98 -26.50 19.80 13.31
CA ALA A 98 -26.28 21.24 13.42
C ALA A 98 -25.68 21.82 12.12
N ALA A 99 -24.67 21.15 11.54
CA ALA A 99 -24.08 21.58 10.29
C ALA A 99 -25.08 21.57 9.13
N GLU A 100 -26.01 20.60 9.08
CA GLU A 100 -27.08 20.56 8.09
C GLU A 100 -28.09 21.70 8.28
N MET A 101 -28.45 22.02 9.52
CA MET A 101 -29.30 23.17 9.84
C MET A 101 -28.66 24.51 9.44
N ASP A 102 -27.33 24.61 9.52
CA ASP A 102 -26.54 25.75 9.04
C ASP A 102 -26.33 25.76 7.51
N GLY A 103 -26.89 24.78 6.78
CA GLY A 103 -26.80 24.68 5.33
C GLY A 103 -25.47 24.15 4.79
N ALA A 104 -24.68 23.46 5.62
CA ALA A 104 -23.43 22.85 5.19
C ALA A 104 -23.67 21.66 4.25
N THR A 105 -23.01 21.69 3.09
CA THR A 105 -23.01 20.59 2.11
C THR A 105 -22.23 19.37 2.63
N PRO A 106 -22.48 18.15 2.13
CA PRO A 106 -21.74 16.95 2.55
C PRO A 106 -20.21 17.06 2.38
N PHE A 107 -19.75 17.79 1.36
CA PHE A 107 -18.32 18.04 1.15
C PHE A 107 -17.75 18.98 2.23
N GLN A 108 -18.50 20.00 2.64
CA GLN A 108 -18.11 20.87 3.75
C GLN A 108 -18.09 20.09 5.07
N GLN A 109 -19.11 19.27 5.35
CA GLN A 109 -19.13 18.40 6.53
C GLN A 109 -17.95 17.41 6.53
N PHE A 110 -17.53 16.90 5.38
CA PHE A 110 -16.35 16.04 5.28
C PHE A 110 -15.07 16.79 5.68
N TRP A 111 -14.77 17.93 5.05
CA TRP A 111 -13.52 18.65 5.27
C TRP A 111 -13.43 19.44 6.58
N PHE A 112 -14.55 20.00 7.06
CA PHE A 112 -14.57 20.87 8.22
C PHE A 112 -15.02 20.16 9.51
N LEU A 113 -15.72 19.04 9.40
CA LEU A 113 -16.14 18.25 10.57
C LEU A 113 -15.41 16.91 10.61
N SER A 114 -15.58 16.07 9.60
CA SER A 114 -15.09 14.68 9.65
C SER A 114 -13.56 14.59 9.71
N ILE A 115 -12.86 15.23 8.76
CA ILE A 115 -11.39 15.18 8.66
C ILE A 115 -10.70 15.70 9.93
N PRO A 116 -11.06 16.89 10.48
CA PRO A 116 -10.48 17.37 11.73
C PRO A 116 -10.65 16.41 12.90
N HIS A 117 -11.82 15.78 13.05
CA HIS A 117 -12.10 14.87 14.17
C HIS A 117 -11.36 13.53 14.07
N ILE A 118 -10.92 13.13 12.88
CA ILE A 118 -10.18 11.88 12.65
C ILE A 118 -8.68 12.10 12.37
N ILE A 119 -8.19 13.35 12.36
CA ILE A 119 -6.81 13.64 11.97
C ILE A 119 -5.79 12.95 12.89
N GLY A 120 -6.08 12.84 14.19
CA GLY A 120 -5.24 12.13 15.16
C GLY A 120 -5.10 10.64 14.85
N ILE A 121 -6.22 9.94 14.58
CA ILE A 121 -6.14 8.53 14.19
C ILE A 121 -5.46 8.35 12.83
N LEU A 122 -5.69 9.25 11.87
CA LEU A 122 -5.01 9.21 10.57
C LEU A 122 -3.50 9.38 10.73
N ALA A 123 -3.03 10.27 11.62
CA ALA A 123 -1.61 10.47 11.87
C ALA A 123 -0.97 9.23 12.51
N VAL A 124 -1.62 8.62 13.51
CA VAL A 124 -1.15 7.38 14.14
C VAL A 124 -1.10 6.24 13.12
N LEU A 125 -2.16 6.06 12.34
CA LEU A 125 -2.19 5.04 11.29
C LEU A 125 -1.11 5.29 10.25
N PHE A 126 -0.94 6.53 9.79
CA PHE A 126 0.10 6.87 8.82
C PHE A 126 1.49 6.52 9.33
N LEU A 127 1.83 6.87 10.58
CA LEU A 127 3.13 6.54 11.17
C LEU A 127 3.36 5.02 11.21
N LEU A 128 2.40 4.26 11.73
CA LEU A 128 2.51 2.81 11.84
C LEU A 128 2.60 2.15 10.47
N ARG A 129 1.74 2.58 9.53
CA ARG A 129 1.75 2.11 8.14
C ARG A 129 3.06 2.42 7.48
N PHE A 130 3.59 3.63 7.62
CA PHE A 130 4.87 4.01 7.05
C PHE A 130 6.00 3.09 7.55
N ILE A 131 6.10 2.89 8.86
CA ILE A 131 7.14 2.01 9.46
C ILE A 131 7.01 0.57 8.93
N TRP A 132 5.79 0.03 8.89
CA TRP A 132 5.53 -1.34 8.41
C TRP A 132 5.77 -1.52 6.92
N THR A 133 5.35 -0.55 6.10
CA THR A 133 5.54 -0.58 4.64
C THR A 133 7.02 -0.36 4.29
N PHE A 134 7.76 0.48 5.02
CA PHE A 134 9.19 0.66 4.80
C PHE A 134 10.00 -0.61 5.11
N ASN A 135 9.59 -1.37 6.13
CA ASN A 135 10.17 -2.67 6.46
C ASN A 135 9.58 -3.83 5.65
N LYS A 136 8.79 -3.56 4.62
CA LYS A 136 8.10 -4.63 3.89
C LYS A 136 9.09 -5.46 3.09
N PHE A 137 9.09 -6.77 3.31
CA PHE A 137 9.96 -7.74 2.63
C PHE A 137 9.14 -8.82 1.93
N ASP A 138 8.29 -9.50 2.68
CA ASP A 138 7.46 -10.62 2.28
C ASP A 138 6.65 -10.35 1.01
N ASP A 139 5.85 -9.29 0.98
CA ASP A 139 4.98 -8.99 -0.17
C ASP A 139 5.80 -8.77 -1.45
N ILE A 140 6.91 -8.03 -1.35
CA ILE A 140 7.77 -7.69 -2.50
C ILE A 140 8.53 -8.93 -2.98
N PHE A 141 9.11 -9.68 -2.04
CA PHE A 141 9.88 -10.87 -2.37
C PHE A 141 9.01 -11.97 -2.98
N LEU A 142 7.80 -12.18 -2.46
CA LEU A 142 6.87 -13.20 -2.97
C LEU A 142 6.28 -12.85 -4.34
N LEU A 143 6.02 -11.56 -4.62
CA LEU A 143 5.40 -11.15 -5.89
C LEU A 143 6.42 -11.02 -7.02
N THR A 144 7.60 -10.44 -6.76
CA THR A 144 8.57 -10.09 -7.80
C THR A 144 10.00 -10.54 -7.51
N GLY A 145 10.29 -11.02 -6.30
CA GLY A 145 11.67 -11.24 -5.83
C GLY A 145 12.50 -9.95 -5.75
N GLY A 146 11.86 -8.78 -5.77
CA GLY A 146 12.55 -7.49 -5.94
C GLY A 146 13.08 -7.23 -7.34
N ASN A 147 12.63 -7.96 -8.36
CA ASN A 147 12.99 -7.71 -9.76
C ASN A 147 12.09 -6.64 -10.40
N ALA A 148 12.28 -6.40 -11.71
CA ALA A 148 11.41 -5.50 -12.49
C ALA A 148 11.26 -4.08 -11.88
N GLY A 149 12.30 -3.57 -11.21
CA GLY A 149 12.30 -2.24 -10.61
C GLY A 149 11.56 -2.12 -9.27
N THR A 150 11.35 -3.22 -8.54
CA THR A 150 10.63 -3.25 -7.26
C THR A 150 11.52 -3.47 -6.03
N ARG A 151 12.84 -3.53 -6.21
CA ARG A 151 13.81 -3.82 -5.14
C ARG A 151 13.79 -2.76 -4.03
N THR A 152 13.72 -3.20 -2.78
CA THR A 152 13.80 -2.36 -1.57
C THR A 152 15.04 -2.66 -0.73
N LEU A 153 15.33 -1.79 0.25
CA LEU A 153 16.43 -2.00 1.18
C LEU A 153 16.27 -3.28 2.00
N THR A 154 15.04 -3.63 2.39
CA THR A 154 14.73 -4.88 3.11
C THR A 154 14.99 -6.13 2.29
N VAL A 155 14.68 -6.11 0.98
CA VAL A 155 15.07 -7.19 0.07
C VAL A 155 16.60 -7.29 -0.01
N ASN A 156 17.31 -6.15 -0.07
CA ASN A 156 18.77 -6.17 -0.03
C ASN A 156 19.34 -6.73 1.28
N VAL A 157 18.74 -6.43 2.45
CA VAL A 157 19.15 -7.03 3.73
C VAL A 157 19.11 -8.55 3.62
N TYR A 158 18.01 -9.10 3.11
CA TYR A 158 17.85 -10.54 2.93
C TYR A 158 18.89 -11.12 1.95
N GLU A 159 19.06 -10.49 0.79
CA GLU A 159 20.04 -10.94 -0.20
C GLU A 159 21.47 -10.95 0.36
N GLN A 160 21.87 -9.86 1.02
CA GLN A 160 23.21 -9.73 1.62
C GLN A 160 23.42 -10.77 2.72
N ALA A 161 22.49 -10.89 3.66
CA ALA A 161 22.65 -11.76 4.83
C ALA A 161 22.52 -13.25 4.48
N PHE A 162 21.57 -13.62 3.62
CA PHE A 162 21.18 -15.02 3.41
C PHE A 162 21.49 -15.56 2.02
N ALA A 163 21.35 -14.76 0.95
CA ALA A 163 21.63 -15.25 -0.40
C ALA A 163 23.13 -15.32 -0.69
N ILE A 164 23.91 -14.33 -0.20
CA ILE A 164 25.36 -14.28 -0.40
C ILE A 164 26.17 -14.50 0.88
N SER A 165 25.51 -14.79 2.01
CA SER A 165 26.14 -15.06 3.32
C SER A 165 27.03 -13.93 3.87
N ASN A 166 26.80 -12.68 3.46
CA ASN A 166 27.48 -11.51 3.99
C ASN A 166 26.65 -10.86 5.11
N LEU A 167 26.70 -11.48 6.29
CA LEU A 167 25.96 -11.02 7.48
C LEU A 167 26.34 -9.59 7.88
N GLY A 168 27.60 -9.19 7.72
CA GLY A 168 28.08 -7.85 8.05
C GLY A 168 27.44 -6.77 7.18
N ALA A 169 27.37 -6.98 5.86
CA ALA A 169 26.71 -6.06 4.95
C ALA A 169 25.19 -6.00 5.18
N GLY A 170 24.55 -7.16 5.41
CA GLY A 170 23.12 -7.21 5.73
C GLY A 170 22.78 -6.45 7.01
N ALA A 171 23.58 -6.63 8.07
CA ALA A 171 23.42 -5.91 9.33
C ALA A 171 23.62 -4.39 9.16
N ALA A 172 24.62 -3.97 8.37
CA ALA A 172 24.85 -2.55 8.11
C ALA A 172 23.65 -1.88 7.43
N VAL A 173 23.05 -2.53 6.42
CA VAL A 173 21.83 -2.01 5.76
C VAL A 173 20.66 -1.95 6.74
N ALA A 174 20.49 -2.96 7.60
CA ALA A 174 19.43 -2.97 8.62
C ALA A 174 19.58 -1.81 9.63
N VAL A 175 20.81 -1.49 10.06
CA VAL A 175 21.08 -0.34 10.94
C VAL A 175 20.75 0.99 10.26
N VAL A 176 21.05 1.13 8.96
CA VAL A 176 20.68 2.34 8.20
C VAL A 176 19.16 2.51 8.13
N ILE A 177 18.42 1.43 7.86
CA ILE A 177 16.95 1.43 7.89
C ILE A 177 16.44 1.86 9.26
N PHE A 178 16.98 1.27 10.32
CA PHE A 178 16.59 1.59 11.70
C PHE A 178 16.80 3.07 12.02
N MET A 179 17.99 3.62 11.71
CA MET A 179 18.30 5.03 11.96
C MET A 179 17.38 5.98 11.19
N PHE A 180 17.11 5.67 9.92
CA PHE A 180 16.17 6.45 9.11
C PHE A 180 14.77 6.47 9.72
N LEU A 181 14.24 5.30 10.10
CA LEU A 181 12.90 5.18 10.68
C LEU A 181 12.81 5.82 12.07
N LEU A 182 13.87 5.75 12.87
CA LEU A 182 13.93 6.41 14.17
C LEU A 182 13.87 7.94 14.00
N ILE A 183 14.69 8.50 13.11
CA ILE A 183 14.71 9.93 12.81
C ILE A 183 13.35 10.37 12.26
N PHE A 184 12.81 9.65 11.29
CA PHE A 184 11.48 9.92 10.73
C PHE A 184 10.40 9.92 11.83
N SER A 185 10.38 8.91 12.69
CA SER A 185 9.36 8.77 13.74
C SER A 185 9.45 9.92 14.77
N ILE A 186 10.65 10.29 15.19
CA ILE A 186 10.87 11.42 16.12
C ILE A 186 10.36 12.72 15.49
N ILE A 187 10.72 12.98 14.23
CA ILE A 187 10.28 14.17 13.50
C ILE A 187 8.75 14.15 13.38
N PHE A 188 8.17 13.05 12.92
CA PHE A 188 6.73 12.92 12.71
C PHE A 188 5.93 13.16 14.01
N ILE A 189 6.33 12.52 15.12
CA ILE A 189 5.66 12.68 16.41
C ILE A 189 5.78 14.12 16.92
N LYS A 190 6.91 14.79 16.69
CA LYS A 190 7.12 16.18 17.13
C LYS A 190 6.21 17.17 16.37
N PHE A 191 5.93 16.92 15.10
CA PHE A 191 5.09 17.78 14.27
C PHE A 191 3.62 17.39 14.26
N THR A 192 3.27 16.20 14.77
CA THR A 192 1.87 15.78 14.88
C THR A 192 1.22 16.48 16.07
N PRO A 193 0.15 17.27 15.86
CA PRO A 193 -0.62 17.86 16.96
C PRO A 193 -1.11 16.74 17.89
N ARG A 194 -0.90 16.91 19.19
CA ARG A 194 -1.53 16.02 20.18
C ARG A 194 -3.02 16.35 20.21
N ASP A 195 -3.87 15.35 19.99
CA ASP A 195 -5.28 15.48 20.35
C ASP A 195 -5.32 15.72 21.87
N GLU A 196 -5.65 16.95 22.27
CA GLU A 196 -6.20 17.22 23.60
C GLU A 196 -7.59 16.59 23.59
N GLY A 197 -7.71 15.43 24.23
CA GLY A 197 -8.98 14.72 24.41
C GLY A 197 -9.95 15.48 25.29
#